data_AF-A0A9D0Y014-F1
#
_entry.id   AF-A0A9D0Y014-F1
#
_cell.length_a   1.000
_cell.length_b   1.000
_cell.length_c   1.000
_cell.angle_alpha   90.00
_cell.angle_beta   90.00
_cell.angle_gamma   90.00
#
_symmetry.space_group_name_H-M   'P 1'
#
loop_
_entity.id
_entity.type
_entity.pdbx_description
1 polymer ?
#
loop_
_entity_poly.entity_id
_entity_poly.type
_entity_poly.pdbx_seq_one_letter_code
_entity_poly.pdbx_strand_id
1 'polypeptide(L)'
;MQQLIEEIKKEVINHLDIYREYEDEEIVEIIDDIIITRSKSRYVSIEDKRHIQKTIFNSIRRYDILQDLIEDSDITEIMINGYDNIFFE
;
A
#
# COMPACT_ATOMS: atom_id res chain seq x y z
N MET A 1 -4.02 -10.89 15.54
CA MET A 1 -4.45 -10.79 14.13
C MET A 1 -4.15 -9.43 13.54
N GLN A 2 -4.75 -8.34 14.03
CA GLN A 2 -4.55 -6.99 13.47
C GLN A 2 -3.09 -6.52 13.45
N GLN A 3 -2.32 -6.79 14.51
CA GLN A 3 -0.90 -6.44 14.55
C GLN A 3 -0.09 -7.12 13.43
N LEU A 4 -0.38 -8.39 13.10
CA LEU A 4 0.28 -9.11 12.01
C LEU A 4 -0.06 -8.49 10.64
N ILE A 5 -1.31 -8.07 10.44
CA ILE A 5 -1.75 -7.39 9.22
C ILE A 5 -1.00 -6.07 9.05
N GLU A 6 -0.90 -5.26 10.11
CA GLU A 6 -0.17 -3.98 10.08
C GLU A 6 1.33 -4.16 9.86
N GLU A 7 1.95 -5.18 10.46
CA GLU A 7 3.36 -5.53 10.23
C GLU A 7 3.62 -5.89 8.76
N ILE A 8 2.79 -6.76 8.17
CA ILE A 8 2.94 -7.16 6.77
C ILE A 8 2.64 -5.98 5.85
N LYS A 9 1.59 -5.21 6.12
CA LYS A 9 1.23 -4.03 5.31
C LYS A 9 2.38 -3.04 5.22
N LYS A 10 3.05 -2.73 6.34
CA LYS A 10 4.23 -1.85 6.35
C LYS A 10 5.37 -2.42 5.53
N GLU A 11 5.62 -3.72 5.64
CA GLU A 11 6.69 -4.38 4.88
C GLU A 11 6.40 -4.42 3.38
N VAL A 12 5.13 -4.61 2.98
CA VAL A 12 4.71 -4.52 1.58
C VAL A 12 4.93 -3.10 1.05
N ILE A 13 4.44 -2.08 1.78
CA ILE A 13 4.62 -0.66 1.38
C ILE A 13 6.10 -0.29 1.25
N ASN A 14 6.97 -0.81 2.12
CA ASN A 14 8.41 -0.56 2.03
C ASN A 14 9.08 -1.27 0.84
N HIS A 15 8.49 -2.34 0.30
CA HIS A 15 8.97 -3.02 -0.90
C HIS A 15 8.45 -2.38 -2.18
N LEU A 16 7.31 -1.69 -2.13
CA LEU A 16 6.75 -0.97 -3.25
C LEU A 16 7.50 0.36 -3.44
N ASP A 17 7.94 0.62 -4.66
CA ASP A 17 8.49 1.90 -5.08
C ASP A 17 7.35 2.85 -5.43
N ILE A 18 7.24 3.96 -4.71
CA ILE A 18 6.16 4.95 -4.88
C ILE A 18 6.16 5.63 -6.26
N TYR A 19 7.23 5.51 -7.03
CA TYR A 19 7.36 6.11 -8.36
C TYR A 19 7.07 5.13 -9.51
N ARG A 20 6.68 3.90 -9.19
CA ARG A 20 6.40 2.84 -10.16
C ARG A 20 4.95 2.39 -10.05
N GLU A 21 4.29 2.26 -11.20
CA GLU A 21 3.01 1.55 -11.29
C GLU A 21 3.23 0.04 -11.16
N TYR A 22 2.39 -0.60 -10.35
CA TYR A 22 2.39 -2.04 -10.15
C TYR A 22 1.09 -2.65 -10.67
N GLU A 23 1.23 -3.72 -11.45
CA GLU A 23 0.10 -4.56 -11.85
C GLU A 23 -0.46 -5.33 -10.66
N ASP A 24 -1.75 -5.71 -10.72
CA ASP A 24 -2.42 -6.43 -9.61
C ASP A 24 -1.66 -7.70 -9.23
N GLU A 25 -1.18 -8.41 -10.24
CA GLU A 25 -0.44 -9.67 -10.10
C GLU A 25 0.87 -9.45 -9.33
N GLU A 26 1.61 -8.38 -9.63
CA GLU A 26 2.87 -8.05 -8.94
C GLU A 26 2.63 -7.71 -7.46
N ILE A 27 1.58 -6.95 -7.16
CA ILE A 27 1.23 -6.62 -5.76
C ILE A 27 0.85 -7.90 -5.00
N VAL A 28 0.08 -8.79 -5.62
CA VAL A 28 -0.32 -10.06 -5.01
C VAL A 28 0.90 -10.94 -4.72
N GLU A 29 1.83 -11.07 -5.65
CA GLU A 29 3.07 -11.84 -5.46
C GLU A 29 3.90 -11.32 -4.29
N ILE A 30 4.11 -9.99 -4.21
CA ILE A 30 4.85 -9.36 -3.12
C ILE A 30 4.17 -9.62 -1.77
N ILE A 31 2.84 -9.48 -1.70
CA ILE A 31 2.08 -9.74 -0.48
C ILE A 31 2.23 -11.20 -0.06
N ASP A 32 2.14 -12.15 -0.99
CA ASP A 32 2.22 -13.58 -0.69
C ASP A 32 3.59 -13.99 -0.17
N ASP A 33 4.66 -13.51 -0.77
CA ASP A 33 6.03 -13.79 -0.33
C ASP A 33 6.28 -13.30 1.10
N ILE A 34 5.77 -12.10 1.44
CA ILE A 34 5.89 -11.54 2.79
C ILE A 34 5.01 -12.32 3.77
N ILE A 35 3.77 -12.67 3.41
CA ILE A 35 2.89 -13.51 4.25
C ILE A 35 3.56 -14.85 4.54
N ILE A 36 4.11 -15.52 3.53
CA ILE A 36 4.79 -16.81 3.68
C ILE A 36 5.97 -16.64 4.64
N THR A 37 6.81 -15.64 4.42
CA THR A 37 7.99 -15.37 5.26
C THR A 37 7.62 -15.09 6.71
N ARG A 38 6.60 -14.24 6.96
CA ARG A 38 6.12 -13.93 8.31
C ARG A 38 5.35 -15.07 8.97
N SER A 39 4.74 -15.96 8.18
CA SER A 39 4.06 -17.15 8.70
C SER A 39 5.02 -18.29 9.06
N LYS A 40 6.31 -18.20 8.74
CA LYS A 40 7.31 -19.19 9.21
C LYS A 40 7.58 -19.09 10.71
N SER A 41 7.39 -17.92 11.32
CA SER A 41 7.65 -17.70 12.75
C SER A 41 6.45 -17.97 13.66
N ARG A 42 5.26 -18.21 13.10
CA ARG A 42 4.02 -18.48 13.85
C ARG A 42 3.02 -19.24 13.00
N TYR A 43 2.22 -20.11 13.61
CA TYR A 43 1.14 -20.78 12.89
C TYR A 43 0.10 -19.75 12.38
N VAL A 44 -0.18 -19.80 11.08
CA VAL A 44 -1.23 -19.00 10.41
C VAL A 44 -1.99 -19.94 9.49
N SER A 45 -3.31 -20.03 9.65
CA SER A 45 -4.13 -20.92 8.82
C SER A 45 -4.19 -20.43 7.36
N ILE A 46 -4.56 -21.31 6.44
CA ILE A 46 -4.72 -20.95 5.02
C ILE A 46 -5.83 -19.88 4.85
N GLU A 47 -6.89 -19.98 5.65
CA GLU A 47 -7.98 -19.01 5.64
C GLU A 47 -7.51 -17.63 6.13
N ASP A 48 -6.73 -17.59 7.21
CA ASP A 48 -6.14 -16.35 7.71
C ASP A 48 -5.17 -15.74 6.69
N LYS A 49 -4.35 -16.54 6.01
CA LYS A 49 -3.45 -16.05 4.95
C LYS A 49 -4.22 -15.35 3.84
N ARG A 50 -5.31 -15.98 3.35
CA ARG A 50 -6.19 -15.37 2.34
C ARG A 50 -6.86 -14.09 2.85
N HIS A 51 -7.29 -14.09 4.10
CA HIS A 51 -7.89 -12.90 4.72
C HIS A 51 -6.88 -11.74 4.82
N ILE A 52 -5.64 -12.03 5.24
CA ILE A 52 -4.56 -11.05 5.32
C ILE A 52 -4.24 -10.51 3.92
N GLN A 53 -4.03 -11.38 2.94
CA GLN A 53 -3.73 -10.99 1.56
C GLN A 53 -4.79 -10.03 1.01
N LYS A 54 -6.07 -10.43 1.06
CA LYS A 54 -7.19 -9.61 0.59
C LYS A 54 -7.29 -8.27 1.33
N THR A 55 -7.03 -8.26 2.64
CA THR A 55 -7.11 -7.03 3.44
C THR A 55 -6.01 -6.05 3.04
N ILE A 56 -4.78 -6.54 2.82
CA ILE A 56 -3.63 -5.72 2.47
C ILE A 56 -3.74 -5.23 1.03
N PHE A 57 -4.07 -6.10 0.08
CA PHE A 57 -4.31 -5.75 -1.32
C PHE A 57 -5.35 -4.63 -1.45
N ASN A 58 -6.52 -4.81 -0.83
CA ASN A 58 -7.57 -3.78 -0.83
C ASN A 58 -7.12 -2.49 -0.13
N SER A 59 -6.21 -2.57 0.84
CA SER A 59 -5.67 -1.36 1.45
C SER A 59 -4.77 -0.62 0.46
N ILE A 60 -3.87 -1.32 -0.23
CA ILE A 60 -2.90 -0.74 -1.17
C ILE A 60 -3.63 -0.12 -2.37
N ARG A 61 -4.53 -0.87 -3.02
CA ARG A 61 -5.30 -0.34 -4.15
C ARG A 61 -6.19 0.85 -3.80
N ARG A 62 -6.68 0.93 -2.55
CA ARG A 62 -7.41 2.13 -2.10
C ARG A 62 -6.51 3.35 -1.84
N TYR A 63 -5.23 3.15 -1.52
CA TYR A 63 -4.25 4.23 -1.51
C TYR A 63 -3.88 4.65 -2.94
N ASP A 64 -3.84 3.71 -3.86
CA ASP A 64 -3.60 3.94 -5.29
C ASP A 64 -4.71 4.79 -5.94
N ILE A 65 -5.98 4.53 -5.62
CA ILE A 65 -7.11 5.37 -6.06
C ILE A 65 -6.99 6.83 -5.57
N LEU A 66 -6.25 7.09 -4.49
CA LEU A 66 -5.94 8.46 -4.06
C LEU A 66 -4.78 9.06 -4.86
N GLN A 67 -3.87 8.26 -5.42
CA GLN A 67 -2.89 8.73 -6.41
C GLN A 67 -3.56 9.07 -7.74
N ASP A 68 -4.53 8.28 -8.23
CA ASP A 68 -5.32 8.62 -9.43
C ASP A 68 -6.07 9.97 -9.30
N LEU A 69 -6.47 10.35 -8.07
CA LEU A 69 -7.08 11.65 -7.76
C LEU A 69 -6.06 12.79 -7.59
N ILE A 70 -4.78 12.46 -7.34
CA ILE A 70 -3.65 13.41 -7.29
C ILE A 70 -3.05 13.59 -8.70
N GLU A 71 -3.19 12.59 -9.57
CA GLU A 71 -2.92 12.66 -11.01
C GLU A 71 -4.06 13.33 -11.81
N ASP A 72 -4.79 14.24 -11.18
CA ASP A 72 -5.52 15.24 -11.94
C ASP A 72 -4.47 16.10 -12.67
N SER A 73 -4.41 15.96 -13.98
CA SER A 73 -3.47 16.67 -14.86
C SER A 73 -3.56 18.21 -14.80
N ASP A 74 -4.48 18.76 -14.00
CA ASP A 74 -4.54 20.18 -13.65
C ASP A 74 -3.68 20.58 -12.43
N ILE A 75 -3.11 19.63 -11.67
CA ILE A 75 -2.25 19.95 -10.50
C ILE A 75 -0.79 19.59 -10.82
N THR A 76 -0.09 20.51 -11.49
CA THR A 76 1.30 20.30 -11.93
C THR A 76 2.37 20.61 -10.88
N GLU A 77 2.02 21.22 -9.74
CA GLU A 77 3.00 21.61 -8.70
C GLU A 77 2.32 21.82 -7.34
N ILE A 78 2.84 21.19 -6.28
CA ILE A 78 2.54 21.57 -4.89
C ILE A 78 3.80 22.21 -4.30
N MET A 79 3.83 23.54 -4.28
CA MET A 79 4.86 24.30 -3.61
C MET A 79 4.47 24.55 -2.14
N ILE A 80 5.16 23.90 -1.20
CA ILE A 80 5.02 24.20 0.23
C ILE A 80 5.79 25.50 0.53
N ASN A 81 5.13 26.64 0.44
CA ASN A 81 5.60 27.85 1.10
C ASN A 81 5.08 27.82 2.54
N GLY A 82 5.99 27.68 3.50
CA GLY A 82 5.69 27.34 4.89
C GLY A 82 4.54 28.14 5.55
N TYR A 83 3.83 27.44 6.44
CA TYR A 83 2.75 27.81 7.38
C TYR A 83 1.64 28.78 6.96
N ASP A 84 1.88 29.85 6.22
CA ASP A 84 0.95 30.98 6.30
C ASP A 84 -0.06 31.16 5.17
N ASN A 85 0.16 30.74 3.92
CA ASN A 85 -0.90 30.96 2.91
C ASN A 85 -0.80 29.99 1.72
N ILE A 86 -1.80 29.12 1.55
CA ILE A 86 -2.05 28.40 0.30
C ILE A 86 -2.96 29.30 -0.55
N PHE A 87 -2.47 29.80 -1.68
CA PHE A 87 -3.27 30.51 -2.66
C PHE A 87 -3.63 29.60 -3.84
N PHE A 88 -4.79 29.84 -4.42
CA PHE A 88 -5.35 29.17 -5.59
C PHE A 88 -5.70 30.27 -6.63
N GLU A 89 -5.28 30.10 -7.88
CA GLU A 89 -5.79 30.85 -9.03
C GLU A 89 -6.50 29.88 -9.98
#